data_AF-A0A972TU09-F1
#
_entry.id   AF-A0A972TU09-F1
#
_cell.length_a   1.000
_cell.length_b   1.000
_cell.length_c   1.000
_cell.angle_alpha   90.00
_cell.angle_beta   90.00
_cell.angle_gamma   90.00
#
_symmetry.space_group_name_H-M   'P 1'
#
loop_
_entity.id
_entity.type
_entity.pdbx_description
1 polymer ?
#
loop_
_entity_poly.entity_id
_entity_poly.type
_entity_poly.pdbx_seq_one_letter_code
_entity_poly.pdbx_strand_id
1 'polypeptide(L)'
;MGKETSSLTRQRGFTLIELLIVIAILGLLFSIVIPTARTSVNRARVKSTMRNISIISEAIADYTTDNGYTPTQNGTYDPSSTFYTTLVPFYIKVLPTNDKWENDFRVWCGSSVEGNYGISGAIKDDYLIASFGSDNIKEEEFSFNSYSPEDGFFVLQKKADFNKDLIMFNSTWIRRPRNIRN
;
A
#
# COMPACT_ATOMS: atom_id res chain seq x y z
N MET A 1 59.79 24.80 -49.84
CA MET A 1 60.33 23.87 -48.83
C MET A 1 59.31 23.80 -47.71
N GLY A 2 58.66 22.66 -47.49
CA GLY A 2 57.69 22.46 -46.40
C GLY A 2 56.74 21.30 -46.71
N LYS A 3 57.11 20.08 -46.31
CA LYS A 3 56.18 18.94 -46.32
C LYS A 3 55.47 18.92 -44.97
N GLU A 4 54.18 19.21 -44.94
CA GLU A 4 53.33 18.95 -43.77
C GLU A 4 53.13 17.44 -43.62
N THR A 5 53.66 16.87 -42.54
CA THR A 5 53.41 15.48 -42.16
C THR A 5 52.15 15.43 -41.29
N SER A 6 51.00 15.20 -41.94
CA SER A 6 49.74 14.88 -41.25
C SER A 6 49.88 13.52 -40.56
N SER A 7 50.07 13.51 -39.23
CA SER A 7 50.03 12.29 -38.43
C SER A 7 48.59 11.77 -38.37
N LEU A 8 48.32 10.67 -39.09
CA LEU A 8 47.04 9.96 -38.98
C LEU A 8 46.95 9.29 -37.62
N THR A 9 46.20 9.89 -36.71
CA THR A 9 45.88 9.31 -35.40
C THR A 9 45.07 8.03 -35.63
N ARG A 10 45.69 6.88 -35.36
CA ARG A 10 45.06 5.56 -35.56
C ARG A 10 43.90 5.41 -34.57
N GLN A 11 42.66 5.56 -35.05
CA GLN A 11 41.49 5.25 -34.24
C GLN A 11 41.49 3.75 -33.91
N ARG A 12 41.57 3.42 -32.61
CA ARG A 12 41.41 2.05 -32.13
C ARG A 12 39.91 1.71 -32.17
N GLY A 13 39.52 0.77 -33.02
CA GLY A 13 38.17 0.23 -33.07
C GLY A 13 37.90 -0.73 -31.91
N PHE A 14 36.65 -0.78 -31.47
CA PHE A 14 36.18 -1.70 -30.43
C PHE A 14 36.20 -3.15 -30.96
N THR A 15 36.66 -4.11 -30.17
CA THR A 15 36.65 -5.52 -30.58
C THR A 15 35.28 -6.16 -30.31
N LEU A 16 34.88 -7.14 -31.13
CA LEU A 16 33.64 -7.89 -30.91
C LEU A 16 33.67 -8.64 -29.56
N ILE A 17 34.85 -9.09 -29.13
CA ILE A 17 34.99 -9.81 -27.86
C ILE A 17 34.82 -8.87 -26.66
N GLU A 18 35.29 -7.63 -26.73
CA GLU A 18 35.02 -6.62 -25.70
C GLU A 18 33.53 -6.36 -25.55
N LEU A 19 32.80 -6.22 -26.67
CA LEU A 19 31.35 -6.03 -26.62
C LEU A 19 30.63 -7.26 -26.03
N LEU A 20 31.08 -8.47 -26.39
CA LEU A 20 30.49 -9.72 -25.91
C LEU A 20 30.63 -9.88 -24.39
N ILE A 21 31.82 -9.58 -23.83
CA ILE A 21 32.05 -9.64 -22.39
C ILE A 21 31.18 -8.61 -21.66
N VAL A 22 31.02 -7.40 -22.20
CA VAL A 22 30.19 -6.35 -21.59
C VAL A 22 28.73 -6.78 -21.51
N ILE A 23 28.14 -7.28 -22.60
CA ILE A 23 26.74 -7.73 -22.56
C ILE A 23 26.54 -8.95 -21.66
N ALA A 24 27.55 -9.83 -21.55
CA ALA A 24 27.50 -10.97 -20.64
C ALA A 24 27.48 -10.52 -19.16
N ILE A 25 28.34 -9.56 -18.78
CA ILE A 25 28.36 -8.99 -17.42
C ILE A 25 27.06 -8.22 -17.14
N LEU A 26 26.56 -7.43 -18.09
CA LEU A 26 25.29 -6.72 -17.95
C LEU A 26 24.12 -7.70 -17.75
N GLY A 27 24.08 -8.81 -18.49
CA GLY A 27 23.08 -9.87 -18.32
C GLY A 27 23.09 -10.48 -16.92
N LEU A 28 24.29 -10.73 -16.36
CA LEU A 28 24.44 -11.24 -15.00
C LEU A 28 23.92 -10.23 -13.96
N LEU A 29 24.28 -8.95 -14.09
CA LEU A 29 23.81 -7.91 -13.18
C LEU A 29 22.27 -7.76 -13.23
N PHE A 30 21.67 -7.75 -14.42
CA PHE A 30 20.22 -7.63 -14.56
C PHE A 30 19.46 -8.80 -13.91
N SER A 31 20.03 -10.02 -13.92
CA SER A 31 19.37 -11.18 -13.31
C SER A 31 19.13 -11.04 -11.80
N ILE A 32 20.01 -10.32 -11.09
CA ILE A 32 19.92 -10.10 -9.63
C ILE A 32 19.03 -8.88 -9.30
N VAL A 33 19.10 -7.82 -10.11
CA VAL A 33 18.45 -6.52 -9.80
C VAL A 33 16.94 -6.55 -10.03
N ILE A 34 16.45 -7.20 -11.09
CA ILE A 34 15.02 -7.20 -11.44
C ILE A 34 14.10 -7.78 -10.35
N PRO A 35 14.37 -8.97 -9.76
CA PRO A 35 13.47 -9.55 -8.76
C PRO A 35 13.44 -8.74 -7.46
N THR A 36 14.57 -8.15 -7.05
CA THR A 36 14.67 -7.35 -5.82
C THR A 36 13.94 -6.02 -5.94
N ALA A 37 14.01 -5.37 -7.11
CA ALA A 37 13.30 -4.12 -7.39
C ALA A 37 11.77 -4.28 -7.27
N ARG A 38 11.18 -5.36 -7.80
CA ARG A 38 9.72 -5.60 -7.75
C ARG A 38 9.19 -5.74 -6.31
N THR A 39 9.91 -6.46 -5.46
CA THR A 39 9.53 -6.63 -4.04
C THR A 39 9.61 -5.31 -3.27
N SER A 40 10.61 -4.49 -3.55
CA SER A 40 10.75 -3.15 -2.94
C SER A 40 9.57 -2.23 -3.29
N VAL A 41 9.15 -2.21 -4.56
CA VAL A 41 7.98 -1.44 -5.01
C VAL A 41 6.72 -1.89 -4.28
N ASN A 42 6.46 -3.19 -4.17
CA ASN A 42 5.27 -3.69 -3.46
C ASN A 42 5.30 -3.35 -1.97
N ARG A 43 6.46 -3.39 -1.30
CA ARG A 43 6.59 -2.92 0.09
C ARG A 43 6.30 -1.43 0.23
N ALA A 44 6.75 -0.62 -0.73
CA ALA A 44 6.42 0.81 -0.78
C ALA A 44 4.92 1.05 -0.98
N ARG A 45 4.26 0.24 -1.84
CA ARG A 45 2.80 0.25 -2.01
C ARG A 45 2.08 0.00 -0.70
N VAL A 46 2.40 -1.10 -0.01
CA VAL A 46 1.83 -1.43 1.32
C VAL A 46 2.00 -0.28 2.30
N LYS A 47 3.22 0.25 2.45
CA LYS A 47 3.51 1.35 3.37
C LYS A 47 2.68 2.61 3.06
N SER A 48 2.53 2.94 1.78
CA SER A 48 1.74 4.09 1.38
C SER A 48 0.23 3.84 1.52
N THR A 49 -0.25 2.63 1.28
CA THR A 49 -1.65 2.25 1.55
C THR A 49 -1.96 2.35 3.03
N MET A 50 -1.06 1.86 3.89
CA MET A 50 -1.21 1.99 5.35
C MET A 50 -1.29 3.46 5.77
N ARG A 51 -0.47 4.34 5.18
CA ARG A 51 -0.55 5.78 5.44
C ARG A 51 -1.90 6.37 5.02
N ASN A 52 -2.42 5.99 3.85
CA ASN A 52 -3.73 6.45 3.39
C ASN A 52 -4.85 5.99 4.33
N ILE A 53 -4.81 4.75 4.81
CA ILE A 53 -5.76 4.23 5.82
C ILE A 53 -5.69 5.07 7.10
N SER A 54 -4.49 5.40 7.59
CA SER A 54 -4.34 6.26 8.77
C SER A 54 -4.89 7.66 8.55
N ILE A 55 -4.71 8.24 7.36
CA ILE A 55 -5.28 9.54 7.00
C ILE A 55 -6.83 9.50 6.98
N ILE A 56 -7.42 8.43 6.44
CA ILE A 56 -8.88 8.22 6.47
C ILE A 56 -9.36 8.08 7.91
N SER A 57 -8.64 7.29 8.73
CA SER A 57 -8.94 7.09 10.14
C SER A 57 -8.93 8.38 10.94
N GLU A 58 -7.93 9.24 10.70
CA GLU A 58 -7.80 10.54 11.35
C GLU A 58 -9.00 11.43 11.03
N ALA A 59 -9.38 11.53 9.75
CA ALA A 59 -10.56 12.31 9.35
C ALA A 59 -11.87 11.81 9.98
N ILE A 60 -12.06 10.49 10.07
CA ILE A 60 -13.25 9.90 10.72
C ILE A 60 -13.22 10.16 12.23
N ALA A 61 -12.05 10.03 12.87
CA ALA A 61 -11.89 10.26 14.31
C ALA A 61 -12.17 11.72 14.68
N ASP A 62 -11.68 12.67 13.88
CA ASP A 62 -11.97 14.09 14.08
C ASP A 62 -13.47 14.39 13.92
N TYR A 63 -14.12 13.86 12.87
CA TYR A 63 -15.57 13.98 12.71
C TYR A 63 -16.32 13.40 13.91
N THR A 64 -15.90 12.24 14.39
CA THR A 64 -16.52 11.55 15.52
C THR A 64 -16.35 12.32 16.83
N THR A 65 -15.21 12.98 17.00
CA THR A 65 -14.92 13.84 18.16
C THR A 65 -15.86 15.04 18.21
N ASP A 66 -16.15 15.66 17.08
CA ASP A 66 -17.04 16.82 17.00
C ASP A 66 -18.53 16.46 17.14
N ASN A 67 -18.94 15.33 16.54
CA ASN A 67 -20.36 14.98 16.39
C ASN A 67 -20.84 13.92 17.39
N GLY A 68 -19.94 13.17 18.03
CA GLY A 68 -20.24 12.05 18.93
C GLY A 68 -20.70 10.77 18.23
N TYR A 69 -20.60 10.69 16.90
CA TYR A 69 -20.89 9.51 16.09
C TYR A 69 -20.08 9.54 14.79
N THR A 70 -19.86 8.37 14.18
CA THR A 70 -19.16 8.25 12.90
C THR A 70 -20.06 8.64 11.72
N PRO A 71 -19.50 9.13 10.60
CA PRO A 71 -20.29 9.36 9.39
C PRO A 71 -20.88 8.04 8.88
N THR A 72 -22.01 8.07 8.16
CA THR A 72 -22.62 6.83 7.64
C THR A 72 -21.86 6.32 6.43
N GLN A 73 -21.33 5.10 6.50
CA GLN A 73 -20.62 4.45 5.39
C GLN A 73 -20.66 2.92 5.52
N ASN A 74 -20.83 2.23 4.38
CA ASN A 74 -20.86 0.77 4.31
C ASN A 74 -20.21 0.28 3.00
N GLY A 75 -18.96 -0.15 3.07
CA GLY A 75 -18.19 -0.66 1.94
C GLY A 75 -17.43 0.45 1.20
N THR A 76 -17.50 0.42 -0.14
CA THR A 76 -16.80 1.38 -1.00
C THR A 76 -17.46 2.76 -0.96
N TYR A 77 -16.65 3.79 -1.21
CA TYR A 77 -17.12 5.15 -1.38
C TYR A 77 -16.44 5.79 -2.58
N ASP A 78 -17.08 6.83 -3.12
CA ASP A 78 -16.58 7.64 -4.22
C ASP A 78 -16.70 9.14 -3.86
N PRO A 79 -16.11 10.06 -4.65
CA PRO A 79 -16.14 11.49 -4.37
C PRO A 79 -17.53 12.14 -4.33
N SER A 80 -18.57 11.49 -4.86
CA SER A 80 -19.96 11.94 -4.82
C SER A 80 -20.77 11.36 -3.66
N SER A 81 -20.23 10.37 -2.95
CA SER A 81 -20.88 9.76 -1.79
C SER A 81 -21.07 10.75 -0.65
N THR A 82 -22.15 10.59 0.12
CA THR A 82 -22.42 11.41 1.32
C THR A 82 -21.25 11.35 2.30
N PHE A 83 -20.67 10.16 2.52
CA PHE A 83 -19.49 9.97 3.37
C PHE A 83 -18.32 10.88 2.95
N TYR A 84 -18.00 10.94 1.65
CA TYR A 84 -16.93 11.79 1.15
C TYR A 84 -17.23 13.27 1.40
N THR A 85 -18.44 13.73 1.04
CA THR A 85 -18.84 15.14 1.18
C THR A 85 -18.99 15.60 2.63
N THR A 86 -19.20 14.67 3.56
CA THR A 86 -19.27 14.98 4.99
C THR A 86 -17.88 15.23 5.57
N LEU A 87 -16.86 14.51 5.10
CA LEU A 87 -15.48 14.65 5.59
C LEU A 87 -14.72 15.77 4.86
N VAL A 88 -14.92 15.91 3.55
CA VAL A 88 -14.24 16.90 2.72
C VAL A 88 -15.13 18.14 2.57
N PRO A 89 -14.62 19.38 2.78
CA PRO A 89 -13.21 19.75 2.99
C PRO A 89 -12.82 19.97 4.46
N PHE A 90 -13.75 19.83 5.42
CA PHE A 90 -13.55 20.29 6.79
C PHE A 90 -12.56 19.44 7.59
N TYR A 91 -12.68 18.12 7.51
CA TYR A 91 -11.85 17.17 8.25
C TYR A 91 -10.63 16.72 7.45
N ILE A 92 -10.70 16.80 6.12
CA ILE A 92 -9.58 16.51 5.23
C ILE A 92 -9.72 17.22 3.89
N LYS A 93 -8.60 17.66 3.32
CA LYS A 93 -8.58 18.33 2.01
C LYS A 93 -8.98 17.42 0.84
N VAL A 94 -8.46 16.19 0.84
CA VAL A 94 -8.76 15.17 -0.18
C VAL A 94 -8.75 13.81 0.51
N LEU A 95 -9.90 13.15 0.52
CA LEU A 95 -10.00 11.79 1.03
C LEU A 95 -9.49 10.81 -0.05
N PRO A 96 -8.49 9.96 0.25
CA PRO A 96 -8.04 8.93 -0.69
C PRO A 96 -9.18 7.95 -0.99
N THR A 97 -9.45 7.61 -2.25
CA THR A 97 -10.46 6.61 -2.64
C THR A 97 -9.84 5.24 -2.93
N ASN A 98 -8.61 5.25 -3.48
CA ASN A 98 -7.93 4.06 -3.93
C ASN A 98 -6.61 3.82 -3.18
N ASP A 99 -6.28 2.55 -3.02
CA ASP A 99 -4.99 2.11 -2.53
C ASP A 99 -3.91 2.15 -3.63
N LYS A 100 -2.70 1.68 -3.30
CA LYS A 100 -1.58 1.66 -4.27
C LYS A 100 -1.59 0.52 -5.28
N TRP A 101 -2.65 -0.28 -5.29
CA TRP A 101 -2.98 -1.24 -6.33
C TRP A 101 -4.21 -0.84 -7.15
N GLU A 102 -4.68 0.41 -6.98
CA GLU A 102 -5.85 0.97 -7.66
C GLU A 102 -7.18 0.34 -7.22
N ASN A 103 -7.19 -0.42 -6.13
CA ASN A 103 -8.40 -0.97 -5.55
C ASN A 103 -9.04 0.06 -4.61
N ASP A 104 -10.37 0.09 -4.54
CA ASP A 104 -11.09 1.00 -3.64
C ASP A 104 -10.89 0.59 -2.17
N PHE A 105 -10.79 1.58 -1.28
CA PHE A 105 -10.88 1.31 0.16
C PHE A 105 -12.28 0.82 0.54
N ARG A 106 -12.35 -0.02 1.58
CA ARG A 106 -13.60 -0.37 2.23
C ARG A 106 -13.66 0.31 3.59
N VAL A 107 -14.75 1.00 3.85
CA VAL A 107 -15.00 1.67 5.13
C VAL A 107 -16.37 1.25 5.63
N TRP A 108 -16.45 0.90 6.89
CA TRP A 108 -17.69 0.64 7.59
C TRP A 108 -17.74 1.50 8.82
N CYS A 109 -18.88 2.13 9.06
CA CYS A 109 -19.07 3.03 10.19
C CYS A 109 -20.35 2.68 10.95
N GLY A 110 -20.32 2.93 12.26
CA GLY A 110 -21.38 2.62 13.19
C GLY A 110 -21.73 1.13 13.18
N SER A 111 -23.03 0.83 13.15
CA SER A 111 -23.55 -0.54 13.10
C SER A 111 -23.13 -1.32 11.85
N SER A 112 -22.61 -0.67 10.80
CA SER A 112 -22.13 -1.36 9.60
C SER A 112 -20.82 -2.11 9.83
N VAL A 113 -20.11 -1.84 10.94
CA VAL A 113 -18.91 -2.58 11.32
C VAL A 113 -19.25 -4.02 11.75
N GLU A 114 -20.44 -4.24 12.29
CA GLU A 114 -20.90 -5.54 12.78
C GLU A 114 -20.76 -6.63 11.71
N GLY A 115 -20.14 -7.76 12.09
CA GLY A 115 -19.96 -8.91 11.20
C GLY A 115 -18.78 -8.80 10.23
N ASN A 116 -18.05 -7.68 10.22
CA ASN A 116 -16.81 -7.57 9.45
C ASN A 116 -15.60 -8.01 10.29
N TYR A 117 -14.81 -8.94 9.75
CA TYR A 117 -13.60 -9.48 10.37
C TYR A 117 -13.79 -9.92 11.83
N GLY A 118 -14.92 -10.56 12.13
CA GLY A 118 -15.22 -11.07 13.47
C GLY A 118 -15.53 -10.03 14.53
N ILE A 119 -15.67 -8.75 14.15
CA ILE A 119 -16.04 -7.69 15.09
C ILE A 119 -17.53 -7.80 15.40
N SER A 120 -17.86 -7.80 16.69
CA SER A 120 -19.23 -7.79 17.19
C SER A 120 -19.39 -6.79 18.33
N GLY A 121 -20.61 -6.28 18.49
CA GLY A 121 -20.93 -5.24 19.46
C GLY A 121 -20.63 -3.83 18.97
N ALA A 122 -20.66 -3.61 17.65
CA ALA A 122 -20.35 -2.31 17.07
C ALA A 122 -21.33 -1.22 17.53
N ILE A 123 -20.78 -0.10 18.02
CA ILE A 123 -21.53 1.09 18.45
C ILE A 123 -21.42 2.22 17.43
N LYS A 124 -22.10 3.34 17.65
CA LYS A 124 -22.27 4.42 16.64
C LYS A 124 -20.98 5.17 16.31
N ASP A 125 -20.02 5.16 17.21
CA ASP A 125 -18.70 5.78 17.12
C ASP A 125 -17.62 4.82 16.60
N ASP A 126 -17.97 3.55 16.33
CA ASP A 126 -17.04 2.58 15.78
C ASP A 126 -16.88 2.72 14.26
N TYR A 127 -15.67 2.52 13.78
CA TYR A 127 -15.39 2.45 12.35
C TYR A 127 -14.25 1.48 12.03
N LEU A 128 -14.33 0.91 10.83
CA LEU A 128 -13.42 -0.07 10.29
C LEU A 128 -13.01 0.35 8.89
N ILE A 129 -11.71 0.31 8.61
CA ILE A 129 -11.13 0.64 7.31
C ILE A 129 -10.30 -0.55 6.85
N ALA A 130 -10.52 -1.01 5.62
CA ALA A 130 -9.77 -2.09 5.00
C ALA A 130 -9.32 -1.76 3.57
N SER A 131 -8.17 -2.32 3.19
CA SER A 131 -7.74 -2.49 1.80
C SER A 131 -7.50 -3.98 1.57
N PHE A 132 -8.04 -4.50 0.47
CA PHE A 132 -7.97 -5.92 0.09
C PHE A 132 -6.68 -6.28 -0.65
N GLY A 133 -5.57 -5.60 -0.30
CA GLY A 133 -4.26 -5.85 -0.90
C GLY A 133 -4.23 -5.81 -2.43
N SER A 134 -3.33 -6.59 -3.01
CA SER A 134 -3.11 -6.60 -4.47
C SER A 134 -4.10 -7.42 -5.29
N ASP A 135 -4.88 -8.30 -4.67
CA ASP A 135 -5.84 -9.17 -5.34
C ASP A 135 -7.28 -8.66 -5.27
N ASN A 136 -7.57 -7.65 -4.44
CA ASN A 136 -8.90 -7.05 -4.30
C ASN A 136 -9.97 -8.04 -3.82
N ILE A 137 -9.56 -9.06 -3.08
CA ILE A 137 -10.45 -10.09 -2.55
C ILE A 137 -10.46 -9.96 -1.03
N LYS A 138 -11.64 -9.84 -0.43
CA LYS A 138 -11.78 -9.84 1.03
C LYS A 138 -11.30 -11.19 1.58
N GLU A 139 -10.39 -11.17 2.54
CA GLU A 139 -9.99 -12.39 3.23
C GLU A 139 -11.06 -12.80 4.26
N GLU A 140 -11.82 -13.85 3.97
CA GLU A 140 -12.87 -14.36 4.87
C GLU A 140 -12.32 -15.20 6.03
N GLU A 141 -11.09 -15.71 5.92
CA GLU A 141 -10.46 -16.55 6.95
C GLU A 141 -9.98 -15.75 8.17
N PHE A 142 -9.79 -14.43 8.05
CA PHE A 142 -9.33 -13.61 9.16
C PHE A 142 -10.50 -13.13 10.03
N SER A 143 -10.37 -13.40 11.33
CA SER A 143 -11.26 -12.90 12.38
C SER A 143 -10.43 -12.22 13.47
N PHE A 144 -10.84 -11.02 13.86
CA PHE A 144 -10.19 -10.27 14.92
C PHE A 144 -10.49 -10.90 16.28
N ASN A 145 -9.42 -11.13 17.05
CA ASN A 145 -9.49 -11.60 18.42
C ASN A 145 -8.96 -10.52 19.37
N SER A 146 -9.84 -9.95 20.20
CA SER A 146 -9.46 -8.91 21.16
C SER A 146 -8.50 -9.41 22.27
N TYR A 147 -8.46 -10.72 22.52
CA TYR A 147 -7.56 -11.32 23.51
C TYR A 147 -6.14 -11.55 22.97
N SER A 148 -5.98 -11.60 21.65
CA SER A 148 -4.70 -11.81 20.96
C SER A 148 -4.62 -10.93 19.70
N PRO A 149 -4.57 -9.60 19.86
CA PRO A 149 -4.58 -8.66 18.74
C PRO A 149 -3.36 -8.80 17.82
N GLU A 150 -2.26 -9.37 18.30
CA GLU A 150 -1.04 -9.61 17.53
C GLU A 150 -1.17 -10.67 16.43
N ASP A 151 -2.20 -11.52 16.47
CA ASP A 151 -2.43 -12.60 15.50
C ASP A 151 -2.71 -12.08 14.09
N GLY A 152 -3.23 -10.86 13.97
CA GLY A 152 -3.41 -10.20 12.68
C GLY A 152 -2.13 -9.62 12.09
N PHE A 153 -0.99 -9.66 12.79
CA PHE A 153 0.27 -9.13 12.27
C PHE A 153 1.06 -10.19 11.49
N PHE A 154 1.43 -9.88 10.25
CA PHE A 154 2.13 -10.79 9.36
C PHE A 154 3.47 -10.22 8.86
N VAL A 155 4.28 -11.03 8.18
CA VAL A 155 5.56 -10.59 7.61
C VAL A 155 5.48 -10.61 6.09
N LEU A 156 6.04 -9.58 5.44
CA LEU A 156 6.16 -9.51 3.98
C LEU A 156 7.42 -10.25 3.48
N GLN A 157 7.31 -11.57 3.23
CA GLN A 157 8.41 -12.36 2.67
C GLN A 157 8.13 -12.88 1.26
N LYS A 158 6.90 -13.34 1.03
CA LYS A 158 6.49 -14.01 -0.21
C LYS A 158 5.52 -13.13 -0.99
N LYS A 159 5.37 -13.41 -2.30
CA LYS A 159 4.44 -12.66 -3.17
C LYS A 159 2.99 -12.70 -2.63
N ALA A 160 2.57 -13.83 -2.07
CA ALA A 160 1.23 -13.99 -1.50
C ALA A 160 0.97 -13.10 -0.27
N ASP A 161 2.00 -12.65 0.44
CA ASP A 161 1.80 -11.78 1.61
C ASP A 161 1.29 -10.38 1.23
N PHE A 162 1.39 -9.97 -0.04
CA PHE A 162 0.86 -8.69 -0.54
C PHE A 162 -0.64 -8.73 -0.86
N ASN A 163 -1.23 -9.94 -0.89
CA ASN A 163 -2.67 -10.13 -1.03
C ASN A 163 -3.39 -9.96 0.31
N LYS A 164 -2.67 -10.03 1.43
CA LYS A 164 -3.28 -9.94 2.75
C LYS A 164 -3.93 -8.58 2.97
N ASP A 165 -5.11 -8.61 3.57
CA ASP A 165 -5.86 -7.41 3.90
C ASP A 165 -5.10 -6.54 4.91
N LEU A 166 -5.19 -5.22 4.72
CA LEU A 166 -4.71 -4.22 5.67
C LEU A 166 -5.92 -3.64 6.38
N ILE A 167 -6.00 -3.81 7.70
CA ILE A 167 -7.23 -3.53 8.44
C ILE A 167 -6.93 -2.70 9.69
N MET A 168 -7.67 -1.60 9.82
CA MET A 168 -7.63 -0.69 10.96
C MET A 168 -9.03 -0.54 11.55
N PHE A 169 -9.15 -0.74 12.85
CA PHE A 169 -10.38 -0.62 13.62
C PHE A 169 -10.19 0.42 14.71
N ASN A 170 -11.01 1.47 14.76
CA ASN A 170 -10.95 2.55 15.75
C ASN A 170 -9.53 3.10 15.99
N SER A 171 -8.86 3.54 14.93
CA SER A 171 -7.45 4.00 14.97
C SER A 171 -6.41 2.97 15.44
N THR A 172 -6.80 1.71 15.62
CA THR A 172 -5.90 0.61 16.02
C THR A 172 -5.71 -0.35 14.86
N TRP A 173 -4.47 -0.69 14.56
CA TRP A 173 -4.17 -1.71 13.55
C TRP A 173 -4.51 -3.09 14.08
N ILE A 174 -5.46 -3.77 13.44
CA ILE A 174 -5.81 -5.17 13.76
C ILE A 174 -5.21 -6.15 12.76
N ARG A 175 -4.89 -5.71 11.54
CA ARG A 175 -4.15 -6.52 10.55
C ARG A 175 -3.17 -5.65 9.77
N ARG A 176 -1.87 -5.96 9.86
CA ARG A 176 -0.81 -5.23 9.16
C ARG A 176 0.52 -6.00 9.11
N PRO A 177 1.47 -5.59 8.24
CA PRO A 177 2.83 -6.06 8.31
C PRO A 177 3.53 -5.67 9.62
N ARG A 178 4.32 -6.61 10.16
CA ARG A 178 5.25 -6.39 11.26
C ARG A 178 6.55 -5.82 10.72
N ASN A 179 7.07 -4.78 11.38
CA ASN A 179 8.44 -4.32 11.13
C ASN A 179 9.40 -5.35 11.72
N ILE A 180 10.00 -6.17 10.87
CA ILE A 180 11.18 -6.94 11.29
C ILE A 180 12.34 -5.97 11.34
N ARG A 181 12.87 -5.75 12.54
CA ARG A 181 14.22 -5.19 12.69
C ARG A 181 15.17 -6.29 12.21
N ASN A 182 15.86 -6.05 11.09
CA ASN A 182 17.01 -6.87 10.69
C ASN A 182 18.11 -6.75 11.74
#